data_AF-A0A1Q5HLT8-F1
#
_entry.id   AF-A0A1Q5HLT8-F1
#
_cell.length_a   1.000
_cell.length_b   1.000
_cell.length_c   1.000
_cell.angle_alpha   90.00
_cell.angle_beta   90.00
_cell.angle_gamma   90.00
#
_symmetry.space_group_name_H-M   'P 1'
#
loop_
_entity.id
_entity.type
_entity.pdbx_description
1 polymer ?
#
loop_
_entity_poly.entity_id
_entity_poly.type
_entity_poly.pdbx_seq_one_letter_code
_entity_poly.pdbx_strand_id
1 'polypeptide(L)'
;MERFDEVEREPERLIRIMSMLQGRCVVDWDSKTIEGVLARFAEFLPAETLSDLRAHILVLPELLAEISEHRAAYSAAVEQQRARTKSKLAPLAWPTEVPEQQELIAWASRAQSTAASPVAGTALTLAAAVARTAQLWQDTEQARYRRTYLRSLGDPQPLPPRWLAELRKAVGSSSLVSV
;
A
#
# COMPACT_ATOMS: atom_id res chain seq x y z
N MET A 1 18.52 14.72 -18.40
CA MET A 1 17.45 15.72 -18.28
C MET A 1 16.75 15.80 -19.64
N GLU A 2 16.23 14.67 -20.15
CA GLU A 2 15.77 14.49 -21.55
C GLU A 2 14.38 13.84 -21.64
N ARG A 3 13.68 13.65 -20.52
CA ARG A 3 12.51 12.74 -20.44
C ARG A 3 11.14 13.43 -20.38
N PHE A 4 11.12 14.75 -20.18
CA PHE A 4 9.88 15.53 -20.14
C PHE A 4 9.54 16.16 -21.49
N ASP A 5 10.55 16.41 -22.33
CA ASP A 5 10.39 16.85 -23.72
C ASP A 5 9.54 15.87 -24.57
N GLU A 6 9.51 14.58 -24.20
CA GLU A 6 8.70 13.56 -24.87
C GLU A 6 7.22 13.59 -24.41
N VAL A 7 6.97 13.98 -23.16
CA VAL A 7 5.61 14.18 -22.61
C VAL A 7 4.98 15.44 -23.19
N GLU A 8 5.77 16.50 -23.37
CA GLU A 8 5.33 17.72 -24.06
C GLU A 8 4.98 17.47 -25.53
N ARG A 9 5.59 16.45 -26.17
CA ARG A 9 5.32 16.09 -27.57
C ARG A 9 4.07 15.22 -27.77
N GLU A 10 3.61 14.48 -26.75
CA GLU A 10 2.46 13.58 -26.84
C GLU A 10 1.53 13.65 -25.61
N PRO A 11 0.87 14.81 -25.34
CA PRO A 11 0.02 14.99 -24.17
C PRO A 11 -1.19 14.01 -24.14
N GLU A 12 -1.71 13.64 -25.31
CA GLU A 12 -2.82 12.66 -25.42
C GLU A 12 -2.42 11.28 -24.87
N ARG A 13 -1.16 10.88 -25.06
CA ARG A 13 -0.65 9.60 -24.56
C ARG A 13 -0.55 9.61 -23.04
N LEU A 14 -0.10 10.73 -22.46
CA LEU A 14 -0.09 10.92 -21.02
C LEU A 14 -1.51 10.85 -20.46
N ILE A 15 -2.46 11.59 -21.05
CA ILE A 15 -3.87 11.58 -20.63
C ILE A 15 -4.42 10.14 -20.65
N ARG A 16 -4.15 9.38 -21.72
CA ARG A 16 -4.59 7.97 -21.83
C ARG A 16 -3.97 7.05 -20.78
N ILE A 17 -2.69 7.22 -20.46
CA ILE A 17 -2.04 6.44 -19.39
C ILE A 17 -2.66 6.81 -18.05
N MET A 18 -2.87 8.11 -17.80
CA MET A 18 -3.41 8.60 -16.54
C MET A 18 -4.87 8.22 -16.34
N SER A 19 -5.67 8.10 -17.42
CA SER A 19 -7.04 7.57 -17.32
C SER A 19 -7.06 6.11 -16.87
N MET A 20 -6.02 5.32 -17.15
CA MET A 20 -5.91 3.94 -16.64
C MET A 20 -5.66 3.89 -15.12
N LEU A 21 -5.26 5.00 -14.51
CA LEU A 21 -5.04 5.12 -13.06
C LEU A 21 -6.31 5.52 -12.31
N GLN A 22 -7.41 5.80 -13.00
CA GLN A 22 -8.69 6.06 -12.36
C GLN A 22 -9.11 4.89 -11.46
N GLY A 23 -9.58 5.22 -10.25
CA GLY A 23 -9.98 4.20 -9.27
C GLY A 23 -8.82 3.48 -8.59
N ARG A 24 -7.59 3.98 -8.71
CA ARG A 24 -6.39 3.41 -8.08
C ARG A 24 -5.86 4.32 -6.98
N CYS A 25 -5.18 3.73 -6.00
CA CYS A 25 -4.35 4.47 -5.06
C CYS A 25 -2.95 4.65 -5.64
N VAL A 26 -2.30 5.77 -5.31
CA VAL A 26 -0.89 6.00 -5.62
C VAL A 26 -0.07 5.62 -4.39
N VAL A 27 0.93 4.76 -4.57
CA VAL A 27 1.77 4.27 -3.46
C VAL A 27 3.22 4.66 -3.68
N ASP A 28 3.90 5.14 -2.65
CA ASP A 28 5.35 5.38 -2.64
C ASP A 28 5.88 5.31 -1.21
N TRP A 29 7.19 5.53 -1.05
CA TRP A 29 7.89 5.63 0.23
C TRP A 29 7.65 6.95 0.95
N ASP A 30 7.30 8.00 0.20
CA ASP A 30 7.15 9.37 0.69
C ASP A 30 6.07 10.11 -0.12
N SER A 31 5.12 10.73 0.58
CA SER A 31 4.05 11.51 -0.05
C SER A 31 4.57 12.72 -0.81
N LYS A 32 5.66 13.35 -0.35
CA LYS A 32 6.24 14.53 -1.02
C LYS A 32 6.79 14.19 -2.39
N THR A 33 7.35 12.99 -2.55
CA THR A 33 7.82 12.50 -3.84
C THR A 33 6.65 12.37 -4.82
N ILE A 34 5.53 11.79 -4.37
CA ILE A 34 4.30 11.69 -5.18
C ILE A 34 3.77 13.08 -5.54
N GLU A 35 3.64 13.97 -4.55
CA GLU A 35 3.14 15.32 -4.77
C GLU A 35 3.99 16.10 -5.77
N GLY A 36 5.32 16.00 -5.64
CA GLY A 36 6.27 16.60 -6.57
C GLY A 36 6.13 16.05 -7.98
N VAL A 37 5.93 14.74 -8.15
CA VAL A 37 5.68 14.12 -9.46
C VAL A 37 4.35 14.58 -10.04
N LEU A 38 3.26 14.56 -9.26
CA LEU A 38 1.93 15.00 -9.70
C LEU A 38 1.90 16.49 -10.05
N ALA A 39 2.65 17.34 -9.34
CA ALA A 39 2.77 18.76 -9.64
C ALA A 39 3.38 19.01 -11.02
N ARG A 40 4.29 18.15 -11.49
CA ARG A 40 4.89 18.26 -12.83
C ARG A 40 3.93 17.91 -13.96
N PHE A 41 2.84 17.20 -13.66
CA PHE A 41 1.79 16.88 -14.62
C PHE A 41 0.59 17.85 -14.55
N ALA A 42 0.68 18.88 -13.69
CA ALA A 42 -0.41 19.84 -13.45
C ALA A 42 -0.91 20.53 -14.72
N GLU A 43 -0.01 20.83 -15.66
CA GLU A 43 -0.32 21.56 -16.89
C GLU A 43 -0.92 20.67 -17.99
N PHE A 44 -0.81 19.34 -17.85
CA PHE A 44 -1.18 18.38 -18.89
C PHE A 44 -2.41 17.53 -18.56
N LEU A 45 -2.85 17.54 -17.29
CA LEU A 45 -3.93 16.69 -16.82
C LEU A 45 -5.11 17.52 -16.29
N PRO A 46 -6.35 17.02 -16.40
CA PRO A 46 -7.49 17.65 -15.75
C PRO A 46 -7.25 17.80 -14.24
N ALA A 47 -7.61 18.97 -13.70
CA ALA A 47 -7.42 19.27 -12.28
C ALA A 47 -8.12 18.26 -11.36
N GLU A 48 -9.29 17.74 -11.79
CA GLU A 48 -10.04 16.70 -11.09
C GLU A 48 -9.25 15.39 -10.99
N THR A 49 -8.64 14.93 -12.09
CA THR A 49 -7.81 13.72 -12.09
C THR A 49 -6.63 13.84 -11.12
N LEU A 50 -5.98 15.00 -11.09
CA LEU A 50 -4.88 15.26 -10.16
C LEU A 50 -5.35 15.35 -8.71
N SER A 51 -6.50 15.98 -8.46
CA SER A 51 -7.10 16.06 -7.14
C SER A 51 -7.46 14.66 -6.61
N ASP A 52 -8.06 13.82 -7.45
CA ASP A 52 -8.43 12.46 -7.10
C ASP A 52 -7.21 11.60 -6.78
N LEU A 53 -6.15 11.68 -7.60
CA LEU A 53 -4.91 10.94 -7.32
C LEU A 53 -4.25 11.39 -6.01
N ARG A 54 -4.26 12.69 -5.72
CA ARG A 54 -3.74 13.25 -4.46
C ARG A 54 -4.57 12.82 -3.26
N ALA A 55 -5.88 12.68 -3.41
CA ALA A 55 -6.77 12.24 -2.35
C ALA A 55 -6.55 10.78 -1.94
N HIS A 56 -5.93 9.96 -2.80
CA HIS A 56 -5.76 8.52 -2.60
C HIS A 56 -4.29 8.09 -2.59
N ILE A 57 -3.45 8.89 -1.93
CA ILE A 57 -2.04 8.58 -1.68
C ILE A 57 -1.90 7.64 -0.47
N LEU A 58 -1.09 6.61 -0.62
CA LEU A 58 -0.67 5.71 0.45
C LEU A 58 0.85 5.70 0.56
N VAL A 59 1.34 5.72 1.80
CA VAL A 59 2.78 5.73 2.09
C VAL A 59 3.17 4.41 2.75
N LEU A 60 4.13 3.69 2.17
CA LEU A 60 4.51 2.34 2.62
C LEU A 60 4.88 2.27 4.12
N PRO A 61 5.70 3.18 4.68
CA PRO A 61 5.96 3.24 6.12
C PRO A 61 4.69 3.28 6.99
N GLU A 62 3.67 4.03 6.58
CA GLU A 62 2.42 4.11 7.34
C GLU A 62 1.62 2.81 7.31
N LEU A 63 1.67 2.09 6.18
CA LEU A 63 1.05 0.77 6.06
C LEU A 63 1.78 -0.26 6.93
N LEU A 64 3.11 -0.20 7.01
CA LEU A 64 3.89 -1.06 7.92
C LEU A 64 3.56 -0.75 9.40
N ALA A 65 3.44 0.53 9.75
CA ALA A 65 3.03 0.95 11.09
C ALA A 65 1.63 0.42 11.45
N GLU A 66 0.66 0.54 10.55
CA GLU A 66 -0.69 -0.04 10.72
C GLU A 66 -0.63 -1.55 10.97
N ILE A 67 0.16 -2.29 10.19
CA ILE A 67 0.34 -3.74 10.40
C ILE A 67 0.92 -4.03 11.79
N SER A 68 1.93 -3.28 12.22
CA SER A 68 2.53 -3.40 13.55
C SER A 68 1.52 -3.13 14.67
N GLU A 69 0.71 -2.08 14.54
CA GLU A 69 -0.36 -1.75 15.50
C GLU A 69 -1.38 -2.88 15.62
N HIS A 70 -1.82 -3.44 14.49
CA HIS A 70 -2.74 -4.58 14.46
C HIS A 70 -2.13 -5.82 15.13
N ARG A 71 -0.87 -6.15 14.85
CA ARG A 71 -0.17 -7.27 15.50
C ARG A 71 -0.03 -7.08 17.01
N ALA A 72 0.25 -5.86 17.46
CA ALA A 72 0.29 -5.52 18.87
C ALA A 72 -1.10 -5.70 19.52
N ALA A 73 -2.16 -5.21 18.88
CA ALA A 73 -3.54 -5.34 19.37
C ALA A 73 -3.97 -6.83 19.47
N TYR A 74 -3.63 -7.65 18.48
CA TYR A 74 -3.93 -9.09 18.51
C TYR A 74 -3.14 -9.81 19.60
N SER A 75 -1.88 -9.44 19.82
CA SER A 75 -1.08 -9.97 20.93
C SER A 75 -1.69 -9.61 22.28
N ALA A 76 -2.11 -8.35 22.46
CA ALA A 76 -2.79 -7.89 23.67
C ALA A 76 -4.10 -8.66 23.91
N ALA A 77 -4.88 -8.93 22.86
CA ALA A 77 -6.11 -9.71 22.94
C ALA A 77 -5.85 -11.16 23.39
N VAL A 78 -4.74 -11.77 22.96
CA VAL A 78 -4.33 -13.10 23.44
C VAL A 78 -4.02 -13.07 24.94
N GLU A 79 -3.28 -12.07 25.42
CA GLU A 79 -2.95 -11.97 26.84
C GLU A 79 -4.18 -11.66 27.70
N GLN A 80 -5.11 -10.83 27.21
CA GLN A 80 -6.39 -10.61 27.88
C GLN A 80 -7.20 -11.90 27.99
N GLN A 81 -7.26 -12.69 26.91
CA GLN A 81 -7.94 -13.98 26.93
C GLN A 81 -7.27 -14.95 27.90
N ARG A 82 -5.93 -14.99 27.91
CA ARG A 82 -5.13 -15.82 28.82
C ARG A 82 -5.42 -15.50 30.28
N ALA A 83 -5.50 -14.21 30.62
CA ALA A 83 -5.83 -13.75 31.96
C ALA A 83 -7.27 -14.14 32.37
N ARG A 84 -8.23 -14.03 31.45
CA ARG A 84 -9.64 -14.38 31.70
C ARG A 84 -9.86 -15.87 31.92
N THR A 85 -9.30 -16.73 31.08
CA THR A 85 -9.54 -18.18 31.14
C THR A 85 -8.58 -18.92 32.05
N LYS A 86 -7.52 -18.26 32.55
CA LYS A 86 -6.41 -18.87 33.31
C LYS A 86 -5.76 -20.07 32.59
N SER A 87 -5.98 -20.19 31.29
CA SER A 87 -5.46 -21.30 30.47
C SER A 87 -4.08 -20.96 29.92
N LYS A 88 -3.24 -21.98 29.70
CA LYS A 88 -1.95 -21.82 29.00
C LYS A 88 -2.18 -21.62 27.50
N LEU A 89 -2.58 -20.41 27.10
CA LEU A 89 -2.59 -20.03 25.69
C LEU A 89 -1.16 -19.73 25.24
N ALA A 90 -0.78 -20.28 24.09
CA ALA A 90 0.48 -19.94 23.46
C ALA A 90 0.42 -18.49 22.91
N PRO A 91 1.51 -17.71 23.02
CA PRO A 91 1.61 -16.40 22.37
C PRO A 91 1.36 -16.49 20.86
N LEU A 92 0.97 -15.38 20.23
CA LEU A 92 0.96 -15.29 18.76
C LEU A 92 2.41 -15.34 18.25
N ALA A 93 2.66 -16.23 17.30
CA ALA A 93 3.93 -16.32 16.60
C ALA A 93 3.71 -15.81 15.17
N TRP A 94 4.49 -14.81 14.78
CA TRP A 94 4.42 -14.22 13.45
C TRP A 94 5.38 -14.96 12.52
N PRO A 95 4.92 -15.51 11.38
CA PRO A 95 5.81 -16.20 10.45
C PRO A 95 6.92 -15.32 9.86
N THR A 96 6.69 -14.01 9.87
CA THR A 96 7.58 -13.00 9.31
C THR A 96 7.42 -11.75 10.16
N GLU A 97 8.52 -11.21 10.67
CA GLU A 97 8.53 -9.93 11.39
C GLU A 97 8.18 -8.76 10.48
N VAL A 98 7.62 -7.69 11.05
CA VAL A 98 7.40 -6.46 10.29
C VAL A 98 8.78 -5.84 10.04
N PRO A 99 9.22 -5.70 8.77
CA PRO A 99 10.52 -5.17 8.47
C PRO A 99 10.56 -3.66 8.76
N GLU A 100 11.72 -3.17 9.15
CA GLU A 100 11.98 -1.74 9.11
C GLU A 100 12.00 -1.24 7.66
N GLN A 101 11.77 0.06 7.45
CA GLN A 101 11.71 0.65 6.11
C GLN A 101 12.96 0.33 5.28
N GLN A 102 14.16 0.47 5.87
CA GLN A 102 15.42 0.22 5.15
C GLN A 102 15.58 -1.26 4.78
N GLU A 103 15.10 -2.18 5.62
CA GLU A 103 15.13 -3.62 5.35
C GLU A 103 14.20 -3.98 4.20
N LEU A 104 13.00 -3.38 4.14
CA LEU A 104 12.07 -3.59 3.05
C LEU A 104 12.64 -3.05 1.73
N ILE A 105 13.27 -1.86 1.76
CA ILE A 105 13.95 -1.29 0.59
C ILE A 105 15.06 -2.23 0.11
N ALA A 106 15.95 -2.66 1.00
CA ALA A 106 17.05 -3.56 0.65
C ALA A 106 16.54 -4.89 0.07
N TRP A 107 15.49 -5.46 0.68
CA TRP A 107 14.83 -6.67 0.19
C TRP A 107 14.26 -6.48 -1.22
N ALA A 108 13.59 -5.35 -1.47
CA ALA A 108 12.89 -5.04 -2.71
C ALA A 108 13.83 -4.65 -3.86
N SER A 109 14.98 -4.03 -3.55
CA SER A 109 16.01 -3.67 -4.54
C SER A 109 16.54 -4.88 -5.32
N ARG A 110 16.38 -6.11 -4.81
CA ARG A 110 16.74 -7.33 -5.54
C ARG A 110 15.97 -7.51 -6.84
N ALA A 111 14.74 -6.98 -6.93
CA ALA A 111 13.93 -7.00 -8.15
C ALA A 111 14.56 -6.18 -9.29
N GLN A 112 15.36 -5.16 -8.96
CA GLN A 112 16.00 -4.27 -9.93
C GLN A 112 16.96 -5.00 -10.88
N SER A 113 17.58 -6.09 -10.43
CA SER A 113 18.52 -6.91 -11.22
C SER A 113 17.95 -7.46 -12.54
N THR A 114 16.62 -7.50 -12.66
CA THR A 114 15.91 -8.01 -13.84
C THR A 114 15.41 -6.90 -14.78
N ALA A 115 15.68 -5.64 -14.45
CA ALA A 115 15.08 -4.50 -15.13
C ALA A 115 15.80 -4.14 -16.44
N ALA A 116 15.02 -3.86 -17.49
CA ALA A 116 15.53 -3.39 -18.78
C ALA A 116 15.98 -1.92 -18.76
N SER A 117 15.64 -1.15 -17.73
CA SER A 117 16.05 0.25 -17.57
C SER A 117 16.03 0.70 -16.11
N PRO A 118 16.70 1.81 -15.74
CA PRO A 118 16.66 2.33 -14.38
C PRO A 118 15.24 2.63 -13.86
N VAL A 119 14.35 3.18 -14.70
CA VAL A 119 12.96 3.47 -14.31
C VAL A 119 12.14 2.20 -14.11
N ALA A 120 12.33 1.21 -14.98
CA ALA A 120 11.73 -0.11 -14.76
C ALA A 120 12.25 -0.73 -13.47
N GLY A 121 13.53 -0.51 -13.14
CA GLY A 121 14.16 -0.92 -11.89
C GLY A 121 13.46 -0.32 -10.67
N THR A 122 13.32 1.00 -10.63
CA THR A 122 12.60 1.71 -9.55
C THR A 122 11.16 1.23 -9.41
N ALA A 123 10.44 1.08 -10.53
CA ALA A 123 9.06 0.60 -10.53
C ALA A 123 8.95 -0.84 -9.99
N LEU A 124 9.85 -1.75 -10.39
CA LEU A 124 9.89 -3.13 -9.90
C LEU A 124 10.24 -3.19 -8.41
N THR A 125 11.17 -2.37 -7.94
CA THR A 125 11.49 -2.26 -6.51
C THR A 125 10.27 -1.80 -5.71
N LEU A 126 9.59 -0.74 -6.14
CA LEU A 126 8.39 -0.26 -5.47
C LEU A 126 7.27 -1.32 -5.49
N ALA A 127 7.01 -1.94 -6.65
CA ALA A 127 6.01 -2.98 -6.79
C ALA A 127 6.31 -4.20 -5.88
N ALA A 128 7.57 -4.60 -5.77
CA ALA A 128 7.99 -5.67 -4.87
C ALA A 128 7.71 -5.30 -3.40
N ALA A 129 8.02 -4.07 -2.99
CA ALA A 129 7.73 -3.60 -1.63
C ALA A 129 6.23 -3.55 -1.31
N VAL A 130 5.40 -3.08 -2.25
CA VAL A 130 3.93 -3.09 -2.15
C VAL A 130 3.40 -4.52 -2.02
N ALA A 131 3.87 -5.44 -2.88
CA ALA A 131 3.47 -6.84 -2.82
C ALA A 131 3.87 -7.50 -1.49
N ARG A 132 5.07 -7.22 -0.99
CA ARG A 132 5.54 -7.72 0.29
C ARG A 132 4.72 -7.19 1.47
N THR A 133 4.33 -5.93 1.43
CA THR A 133 3.46 -5.31 2.44
C THR A 133 2.07 -5.95 2.45
N ALA A 134 1.48 -6.17 1.28
CA ALA A 134 0.21 -6.89 1.15
C ALA A 134 0.31 -8.33 1.69
N GLN A 135 1.39 -9.05 1.36
CA GLN A 135 1.62 -10.40 1.88
C GLN A 135 1.77 -10.41 3.41
N LEU A 136 2.48 -9.44 3.98
CA LEU A 136 2.66 -9.32 5.42
C LEU A 136 1.33 -9.14 6.16
N TRP A 137 0.41 -8.38 5.56
CA TRP A 137 -0.96 -8.26 6.06
C TRP A 137 -1.72 -9.59 6.00
N GLN A 138 -1.65 -10.30 4.87
CA GLN A 138 -2.28 -11.62 4.72
C GLN A 138 -1.78 -12.61 5.77
N ASP A 139 -0.48 -12.65 6.02
CA ASP A 139 0.12 -13.50 7.06
C ASP A 139 -0.38 -13.12 8.46
N THR A 140 -0.58 -11.82 8.69
CA THR A 140 -1.10 -11.27 9.96
C THR A 140 -2.55 -11.71 10.21
N GLU A 141 -3.42 -11.53 9.22
CA GLU A 141 -4.83 -11.93 9.31
C GLU A 141 -4.99 -13.45 9.37
N GLN A 142 -4.15 -14.20 8.65
CA GLN A 142 -4.16 -15.66 8.73
C GLN A 142 -3.76 -16.15 10.13
N ALA A 143 -2.71 -15.57 10.73
CA ALA A 143 -2.28 -15.91 12.09
C ALA A 143 -3.36 -15.60 13.14
N ARG A 144 -4.05 -14.47 13.00
CA ARG A 144 -5.20 -14.11 13.84
C ARG A 144 -6.37 -15.09 13.66
N TYR A 145 -6.84 -15.27 12.43
CA TYR A 145 -8.12 -15.93 12.14
C TYR A 145 -8.11 -17.44 12.42
N ARG A 146 -6.92 -18.06 12.45
CA ARG A 146 -6.72 -19.44 12.92
C ARG A 146 -7.12 -19.64 14.40
N ARG A 147 -7.18 -18.58 15.21
CA ARG A 147 -7.56 -18.64 16.62
C ARG A 147 -9.02 -18.22 16.80
N THR A 148 -9.89 -19.17 17.15
CA THR A 148 -11.35 -18.94 17.26
C THR A 148 -11.72 -17.76 18.16
N TYR A 149 -11.02 -17.59 19.29
CA TYR A 149 -11.30 -16.52 20.25
C TYR A 149 -10.87 -15.11 19.77
N LEU A 150 -10.11 -15.00 18.68
CA LEU A 150 -9.75 -13.73 18.05
C LEU A 150 -10.67 -13.36 16.88
N ARG A 151 -11.62 -14.23 16.51
CA ARG A 151 -12.57 -13.96 15.42
C ARG A 151 -13.57 -12.87 15.77
N SER A 152 -13.86 -12.67 17.06
CA SER A 152 -14.69 -11.56 17.53
C SER A 152 -14.10 -10.18 17.27
N LEU A 153 -12.81 -10.09 16.93
CA LEU A 153 -12.15 -8.83 16.54
C LEU A 153 -12.55 -8.35 15.12
N GLY A 154 -13.32 -9.16 14.38
CA GLY A 154 -13.85 -8.82 13.07
C GLY A 154 -13.51 -9.82 11.99
N ASP A 155 -14.15 -9.64 10.83
CA ASP A 155 -13.94 -10.47 9.66
C ASP A 155 -12.57 -10.22 9.01
N PRO A 156 -11.94 -11.27 8.46
CA PRO A 156 -10.63 -11.14 7.84
C PRO A 156 -10.69 -10.20 6.63
N GLN A 157 -9.79 -9.21 6.61
CA GLN A 157 -9.72 -8.24 5.53
C GLN A 157 -8.60 -8.59 4.53
N PRO A 158 -8.80 -8.36 3.22
CA PRO A 158 -7.81 -8.69 2.20
C PRO A 158 -6.61 -7.72 2.14
N LEU A 159 -6.74 -6.54 2.75
CA LEU A 159 -5.71 -5.50 2.78
C LEU A 159 -5.76 -4.79 4.14
N PRO A 160 -4.67 -4.10 4.53
CA PRO A 160 -4.70 -3.21 5.68
C PRO A 160 -5.91 -2.26 5.63
N PRO A 161 -6.62 -2.03 6.74
CA PRO A 161 -7.85 -1.24 6.75
C PRO A 161 -7.74 0.13 6.07
N ARG A 162 -6.66 0.89 6.30
CA ARG A 162 -6.45 2.19 5.65
C ARG A 162 -6.31 2.03 4.14
N TRP A 163 -5.50 1.08 3.68
CA TRP A 163 -5.36 0.80 2.25
C TRP A 163 -6.70 0.40 1.62
N LEU A 164 -7.44 -0.53 2.25
CA LEU A 164 -8.73 -0.97 1.73
C LEU A 164 -9.76 0.16 1.67
N ALA A 165 -9.78 1.02 2.69
CA ALA A 165 -10.65 2.19 2.73
C ALA A 165 -10.31 3.18 1.61
N GLU A 166 -9.02 3.50 1.41
CA GLU A 166 -8.60 4.39 0.34
C GLU A 166 -8.86 3.81 -1.05
N LEU A 167 -8.67 2.51 -1.24
CA LEU A 167 -8.99 1.86 -2.51
C LEU A 167 -10.49 1.92 -2.81
N ARG A 168 -11.35 1.69 -1.81
CA ARG A 168 -12.80 1.81 -1.96
C ARG A 168 -13.22 3.24 -2.30
N LYS A 169 -12.60 4.25 -1.65
CA LYS A 169 -12.85 5.66 -1.98
C LYS A 169 -12.40 5.97 -3.42
N ALA A 170 -11.21 5.53 -3.82
CA ALA A 170 -10.70 5.75 -5.18
C ALA A 170 -11.65 5.16 -6.24
N VAL A 171 -12.11 3.91 -6.07
CA VAL A 171 -13.09 3.28 -6.98
C VAL A 171 -14.42 4.05 -6.99
N GLY A 172 -14.86 4.54 -5.84
CA GLY A 172 -16.05 5.39 -5.70
C GLY A 172 -15.93 6.70 -6.48
N SER A 173 -14.80 7.41 -6.34
CA SER A 173 -14.53 8.68 -7.04
C SER A 173 -14.50 8.49 -8.56
N SER A 174 -13.90 7.40 -9.05
CA SER A 174 -13.85 7.08 -10.49
C SER A 174 -15.23 6.89 -11.13
N SER A 175 -16.17 6.31 -10.37
CA SER A 175 -17.54 6.08 -10.84
C SER A 175 -18.35 7.36 -10.99
N LEU A 176 -17.95 8.45 -10.33
CA LEU A 176 -18.62 9.75 -10.38
C LEU A 176 -18.12 10.65 -11.52
N VAL A 177 -16.91 10.40 -12.03
CA VAL A 177 -16.28 11.18 -13.12
C VAL A 177 -16.69 10.67 -14.51
N SER A 178 -17.39 9.53 -14.60
CA SER A 178 -17.78 8.88 -15.86
C SER A 178 -19.12 9.38 -16.48
N VAL A 179 -19.42 10.69 -16.38
CA VAL A 179 -20.65 11.30 -16.96
C VAL A 179 -20.33 12.13 -18.20
#